data_AF-A0A2M7X5D9-F1
#
_entry.id   AF-A0A2M7X5D9-F1
#
_cell.length_a   1.000
_cell.length_b   1.000
_cell.length_c   1.000
_cell.angle_alpha   90.00
_cell.angle_beta   90.00
_cell.angle_gamma   90.00
#
_symmetry.space_group_name_H-M   'P 1'
#
loop_
_entity.id
_entity.type
_entity.pdbx_description
1 polymer ?
#
loop_
_entity_poly.entity_id
_entity_poly.type
_entity_poly.pdbx_seq_one_letter_code
_entity_poly.pdbx_strand_id
1 'polypeptide(L)'
;ILTLQDGAPLRLSVLGAGDLLGEMAIIDAAPRTATARALTAASLIPIDGTQLSERIETSDPIVRALLKGQLSRYRHALHSLSGQDPATYAILHGEPERGRRAQDEGAMAKIHLETQLRNALINRTLEVRFQPIYDIPLQRITGYEALIRWSHPSRGPVSPAEFIALAEETSLIVPIGQYVLERVAEALVALRDQGVAELPWIAVNVSGRQFAELDMLAAVRSAALAAGLEPRLIKIEVTESLTVDIERIRTLIERAHAEGVMVSLDDFGTGFSNLGHLHKLRFDSIKLDQGFVRQMLLAPRCMAIVKTIIAMVHGLEADLIAEGVETQAQFDALAAMQCRYIQGYLIGKAQSLPELFANHLP
;
A
#
# COMPACT_ATOMS: atom_id res chain seq x y z
N ILE A 1 -28.60 13.62 32.32
CA ILE A 1 -28.12 14.73 31.46
C ILE A 1 -29.25 15.72 31.25
N LEU A 2 -28.97 17.01 31.49
CA LEU A 2 -29.95 18.10 31.51
C LEU A 2 -29.47 19.24 30.61
N THR A 3 -30.38 19.88 29.88
CA THR A 3 -30.17 21.17 29.23
C THR A 3 -31.27 22.15 29.64
N LEU A 4 -31.23 23.38 29.14
CA LEU A 4 -32.30 24.37 29.33
C LEU A 4 -33.09 24.53 28.03
N GLN A 5 -34.41 24.60 28.14
CA GLN A 5 -35.32 25.00 27.06
C GLN A 5 -36.22 26.10 27.62
N ASP A 6 -36.19 27.29 27.03
CA ASP A 6 -36.96 28.46 27.47
C ASP A 6 -36.80 28.78 28.98
N GLY A 7 -35.59 28.57 29.52
CA GLY A 7 -35.27 28.79 30.93
C GLY A 7 -35.70 27.65 31.88
N ALA A 8 -36.38 26.61 31.39
CA ALA A 8 -36.76 25.43 32.17
C ALA A 8 -35.79 24.25 31.94
N PRO A 9 -35.50 23.44 32.97
CA PRO A 9 -34.64 22.27 32.82
C PRO A 9 -35.32 21.16 32.00
N LEU A 10 -34.73 20.82 30.86
CA LEU A 10 -35.11 19.71 30.00
C LEU A 10 -34.20 18.50 30.25
N ARG A 11 -34.78 17.33 30.53
CA ARG A 11 -34.03 16.09 30.70
C ARG A 11 -33.80 15.41 29.34
N LEU A 12 -32.53 15.31 28.95
CA LEU A 12 -32.12 14.70 27.68
C LEU A 12 -31.98 13.17 27.79
N SER A 13 -31.30 12.69 28.83
CA SER A 13 -31.07 11.25 29.04
C SER A 13 -30.71 10.92 30.49
N VAL A 14 -30.76 9.64 30.83
CA VAL A 14 -30.20 9.07 32.06
C VAL A 14 -29.11 8.08 31.65
N LEU A 15 -27.91 8.21 32.24
CA LEU A 15 -26.77 7.35 31.96
C LEU A 15 -26.65 6.29 33.07
N GLY A 16 -26.19 5.09 32.70
CA GLY A 16 -25.97 3.95 33.57
C GLY A 16 -24.51 3.47 33.58
N ALA A 17 -24.29 2.27 34.13
CA ALA A 17 -22.96 1.67 34.17
C ALA A 17 -22.47 1.35 32.75
N GLY A 18 -21.25 1.79 32.43
CA GLY A 18 -20.63 1.62 31.11
C GLY A 18 -20.78 2.81 30.15
N ASP A 19 -21.63 3.78 30.49
CA ASP A 19 -21.81 4.98 29.66
C ASP A 19 -20.67 5.97 29.85
N LEU A 20 -20.30 6.63 28.75
CA LEU A 20 -19.36 7.75 28.74
C LEU A 20 -20.08 9.06 29.00
N LEU A 21 -19.38 9.99 29.67
CA LEU A 21 -19.86 11.33 29.92
C LEU A 21 -18.80 12.35 29.55
N GLY A 22 -19.16 13.26 28.64
CA GLY A 22 -18.34 14.42 28.33
C GLY A 22 -17.30 14.19 27.23
N GLU A 23 -17.41 13.09 26.52
CA GLU A 23 -16.64 12.77 25.33
C GLU A 23 -16.82 13.82 24.23
N MET A 24 -18.04 14.34 24.02
CA MET A 24 -18.34 15.29 22.94
C MET A 24 -17.39 16.49 22.91
N ALA A 25 -17.19 17.13 24.07
CA ALA A 25 -16.36 18.33 24.20
C ALA A 25 -14.86 18.06 23.97
N ILE A 26 -14.42 16.81 24.19
CA ILE A 26 -13.05 16.39 23.93
C ILE A 26 -12.86 16.11 22.43
N ILE A 27 -13.84 15.42 21.81
CA ILE A 27 -13.75 14.97 20.42
C ILE A 27 -13.65 16.14 19.42
N ASP A 28 -14.36 17.23 19.66
CA ASP A 28 -14.39 18.38 18.75
C ASP A 28 -13.90 19.69 19.38
N ALA A 29 -13.27 19.60 20.56
CA ALA A 29 -12.71 20.71 21.31
C ALA A 29 -13.70 21.86 21.58
N ALA A 30 -15.01 21.56 21.64
CA ALA A 30 -16.05 22.56 21.86
C ALA A 30 -16.57 22.58 23.31
N PRO A 31 -17.33 23.62 23.72
CA PRO A 31 -17.91 23.71 25.05
C PRO A 31 -18.85 22.54 25.41
N ARG A 32 -19.06 22.33 26.72
CA ARG A 32 -20.04 21.36 27.23
C ARG A 32 -21.44 21.73 26.73
N THR A 33 -22.11 20.75 26.12
CA THR A 33 -23.46 20.90 25.54
C THR A 33 -24.59 20.71 26.54
N ALA A 34 -24.30 20.13 27.71
CA ALA A 34 -25.29 19.80 28.72
C ALA A 34 -24.67 19.72 30.11
N THR A 35 -25.53 19.80 31.13
CA THR A 35 -25.17 19.61 32.53
C THR A 35 -25.42 18.15 32.94
N ALA A 36 -24.47 17.57 33.68
CA ALA A 36 -24.62 16.26 34.30
C ALA A 36 -24.85 16.42 35.81
N ARG A 37 -25.82 15.68 36.34
CA ARG A 37 -26.13 15.64 37.78
C ARG A 37 -26.32 14.19 38.20
N ALA A 38 -25.59 13.77 39.23
CA ALA A 38 -25.77 12.46 39.83
C ALA A 38 -27.16 12.36 40.48
N LEU A 39 -27.89 11.29 40.16
CA LEU A 39 -29.21 11.01 40.76
C LEU A 39 -29.08 10.14 42.02
N THR A 40 -28.03 9.34 42.10
CA THR A 40 -27.65 8.46 43.21
C THR A 40 -26.14 8.53 43.40
N ALA A 41 -25.62 7.90 44.46
CA ALA A 41 -24.18 7.71 44.61
C ALA A 41 -23.63 6.98 43.38
N ALA A 42 -22.60 7.55 42.74
CA ALA A 42 -22.00 7.05 41.51
C ALA A 42 -20.46 7.08 41.63
N SER A 43 -19.81 6.12 41.00
CA SER A 43 -18.35 6.08 40.85
C SER A 43 -17.99 6.30 39.39
N LEU A 44 -16.97 7.12 39.12
CA LEU A 44 -16.53 7.48 37.78
C LEU A 44 -15.07 7.10 37.59
N ILE A 45 -14.74 6.55 36.41
CA ILE A 45 -13.36 6.31 36.00
C ILE A 45 -12.94 7.52 35.15
N PRO A 46 -11.93 8.30 35.58
CA PRO A 46 -11.45 9.42 34.78
C PRO A 46 -10.77 8.90 33.51
N ILE A 47 -11.10 9.51 32.37
CA ILE A 47 -10.42 9.28 31.08
C ILE A 47 -9.62 10.54 30.77
N ASP A 48 -8.36 10.34 30.39
CA ASP A 48 -7.47 11.42 29.97
C ASP A 48 -7.94 11.99 28.62
N GLY A 49 -8.35 13.26 28.63
CA GLY A 49 -8.86 13.94 27.44
C GLY A 49 -7.81 14.12 26.35
N THR A 50 -6.53 14.27 26.71
CA THR A 50 -5.41 14.38 25.77
C THR A 50 -5.19 13.06 25.04
N GLN A 51 -5.14 11.94 25.77
CA GLN A 51 -4.99 10.61 25.15
C GLN A 51 -6.18 10.25 24.25
N LEU A 52 -7.39 10.63 24.64
CA LEU A 52 -8.58 10.41 23.81
C LEU A 52 -8.52 11.25 22.53
N SER A 53 -8.13 12.53 22.64
CA SER A 53 -7.97 13.41 21.48
C SER A 53 -6.91 12.87 20.51
N GLU A 54 -5.75 12.46 21.00
CA GLU A 54 -4.68 11.86 20.17
C GLU A 54 -5.16 10.60 19.45
N ARG A 55 -5.94 9.73 20.13
CA ARG A 55 -6.52 8.53 19.50
C ARG A 55 -7.52 8.86 18.41
N ILE A 56 -8.28 9.95 18.54
CA ILE A 56 -9.22 10.40 17.50
C ILE A 56 -8.45 11.02 16.34
N GLU A 57 -7.42 11.82 16.63
CA GLU A 57 -6.59 12.45 15.60
C GLU A 57 -5.82 11.43 14.76
N THR A 58 -5.34 10.35 15.38
CA THR A 58 -4.61 9.25 14.71
C THR A 58 -5.53 8.18 14.10
N SER A 59 -6.85 8.29 14.30
CA SER A 59 -7.82 7.36 13.69
C SER A 59 -7.98 7.58 12.18
N ASP A 60 -8.57 6.58 11.50
CA ASP A 60 -8.86 6.67 10.08
C ASP A 60 -9.64 7.97 9.74
N PRO A 61 -9.22 8.72 8.70
CA PRO A 61 -9.83 9.99 8.35
C PRO A 61 -11.35 9.92 8.11
N ILE A 62 -11.87 8.81 7.58
CA ILE A 62 -13.30 8.61 7.33
C ILE A 62 -14.04 8.40 8.65
N VAL A 63 -13.51 7.53 9.53
CA VAL A 63 -14.08 7.30 10.87
C VAL A 63 -14.17 8.62 11.64
N ARG A 64 -13.08 9.39 11.62
CA ARG A 64 -13.02 10.72 12.25
C ARG A 64 -14.04 11.69 11.64
N ALA A 65 -14.16 11.75 10.32
CA ALA A 65 -15.14 12.61 9.64
C ALA A 65 -16.59 12.22 9.97
N LEU A 66 -16.91 10.92 9.99
CA LEU A 66 -18.23 10.40 10.38
C LEU A 66 -18.56 10.78 11.84
N LEU A 67 -17.62 10.55 12.76
CA LEU A 67 -17.76 10.87 14.17
C LEU A 67 -18.01 12.38 14.38
N LYS A 68 -17.19 13.24 13.76
CA LYS A 68 -17.37 14.71 13.80
C LYS A 68 -18.69 15.15 13.15
N GLY A 69 -19.09 14.52 12.05
CA GLY A 69 -20.35 14.81 11.35
C GLY A 69 -21.58 14.45 12.17
N GLN A 70 -21.58 13.29 12.85
CA GLN A 70 -22.65 12.89 13.77
C GLN A 70 -22.73 13.84 14.97
N LEU A 71 -21.59 14.19 15.58
CA LEU A 71 -21.54 15.14 16.70
C LEU A 71 -22.06 16.52 16.31
N SER A 72 -21.71 17.00 15.11
CA SER A 72 -22.22 18.28 14.58
C SER A 72 -23.74 18.30 14.50
N ARG A 73 -24.34 17.25 13.90
CA ARG A 73 -25.79 17.13 13.77
C ARG A 73 -26.48 17.00 15.11
N TYR A 74 -25.92 16.20 16.01
CA TYR A 74 -26.46 16.01 17.35
C TYR A 74 -26.43 17.31 18.15
N ARG A 75 -25.33 18.07 18.09
CA ARG A 75 -25.23 19.38 18.74
C ARG A 75 -26.22 20.38 18.14
N HIS A 76 -26.36 20.45 16.82
CA HIS A 76 -27.38 21.28 16.17
C HIS A 76 -28.81 20.93 16.64
N ALA A 77 -29.13 19.64 16.74
CA ALA A 77 -30.41 19.18 17.25
C ALA A 77 -30.63 19.54 18.73
N LEU A 78 -29.58 19.49 19.56
CA LEU A 78 -29.66 19.92 20.95
C LEU A 78 -29.87 21.43 21.08
N HIS A 79 -29.21 22.24 20.26
CA HIS A 79 -29.40 23.69 20.29
C HIS A 79 -30.78 24.12 19.80
N SER A 80 -31.30 23.49 18.74
CA SER A 80 -32.66 23.76 18.29
C SER A 80 -33.70 23.41 19.35
N LEU A 81 -33.48 22.34 20.12
CA LEU A 81 -34.31 21.99 21.28
C LEU A 81 -34.18 22.99 22.45
N SER A 82 -33.04 23.65 22.60
CA SER A 82 -32.81 24.64 23.68
C SER A 82 -33.39 26.03 23.39
N GLY A 83 -33.93 26.26 22.19
CA GLY A 83 -34.45 27.58 21.76
C GLY A 83 -33.37 28.60 21.36
N GLN A 84 -32.12 28.18 21.23
CA GLN A 84 -31.01 29.06 20.80
C GLN A 84 -30.84 29.01 19.28
N ASP A 85 -30.73 30.18 18.64
CA ASP A 85 -30.47 30.28 17.19
C ASP A 85 -29.09 29.69 16.84
N PRO A 86 -29.03 28.65 15.98
CA PRO A 86 -27.77 28.03 15.54
C PRO A 86 -26.75 29.02 14.99
N ALA A 87 -27.21 30.09 14.32
CA ALA A 87 -26.33 31.10 13.74
C ALA A 87 -25.62 31.95 14.80
N THR A 88 -26.30 32.24 15.90
CA THR A 88 -25.75 33.06 17.01
C THR A 88 -24.67 32.30 17.79
N TYR A 89 -24.84 30.99 17.94
CA TYR A 89 -23.87 30.11 18.62
C TYR A 89 -22.55 29.96 17.83
N ALA A 90 -22.63 29.75 16.51
CA ALA A 90 -21.46 29.63 15.63
C ALA A 90 -20.59 30.92 15.64
N ILE A 91 -21.22 32.09 15.75
CA ILE A 91 -20.56 33.40 15.82
C ILE A 91 -19.91 33.64 17.19
N LEU A 92 -20.58 33.31 18.29
CA LEU A 92 -20.09 33.58 19.66
C LEU A 92 -18.95 32.66 20.10
N HIS A 93 -18.91 31.43 19.59
CA HIS A 93 -17.97 30.41 20.05
C HIS A 93 -16.89 30.04 19.03
N GLY A 94 -16.82 30.78 17.92
CA GLY A 94 -15.72 30.73 16.97
C GLY A 94 -15.40 29.31 16.52
N GLU A 95 -16.35 28.64 15.85
CA GLU A 95 -15.96 27.45 15.11
C GLU A 95 -14.97 27.88 14.01
N PRO A 96 -13.73 27.36 13.99
CA PRO A 96 -12.85 27.61 12.87
C PRO A 96 -13.36 26.78 11.70
N GLU A 97 -14.31 27.34 10.93
CA GLU A 97 -14.82 26.71 9.69
C GLU A 97 -13.68 26.26 8.76
N ARG A 98 -12.53 26.96 8.82
CA ARG A 98 -11.32 26.64 8.05
C ARG A 98 -10.68 25.30 8.41
N GLY A 99 -10.72 24.87 9.67
CA GLY A 99 -10.16 23.58 10.10
C GLY A 99 -11.07 22.39 9.77
N ARG A 100 -12.39 22.61 9.84
CA ARG A 100 -13.42 21.62 9.51
C ARG A 100 -13.46 21.32 8.00
N ARG A 101 -13.43 22.37 7.16
CA ARG A 101 -13.42 22.23 5.70
C ARG A 101 -12.20 21.48 5.17
N ALA A 102 -10.99 21.84 5.62
CA ALA A 102 -9.75 21.21 5.14
C ALA A 102 -9.62 19.72 5.54
N GLN A 103 -10.13 19.32 6.72
CA GLN A 103 -10.09 17.92 7.17
C GLN A 103 -11.22 17.06 6.57
N ASP A 104 -12.42 17.62 6.41
CA ASP A 104 -13.54 16.94 5.74
C ASP A 104 -13.26 16.77 4.24
N GLU A 105 -12.55 17.71 3.62
CA GLU A 105 -12.04 17.60 2.24
C GLU A 105 -11.10 16.40 2.06
N GLY A 106 -10.20 16.14 3.01
CA GLY A 106 -9.26 15.00 2.92
C GLY A 106 -9.95 13.63 3.00
N ALA A 107 -10.94 13.48 3.89
CA ALA A 107 -11.71 12.24 4.01
C ALA A 107 -12.61 12.02 2.78
N MET A 108 -13.31 13.06 2.32
CA MET A 108 -14.14 12.98 1.11
C MET A 108 -13.30 12.75 -0.15
N ALA A 109 -12.13 13.36 -0.25
CA ALA A 109 -11.19 13.11 -1.34
C ALA A 109 -10.73 11.65 -1.36
N LYS A 110 -10.44 11.06 -0.20
CA LYS A 110 -10.04 9.64 -0.09
C LYS A 110 -11.15 8.69 -0.51
N ILE A 111 -12.39 8.91 -0.05
CA ILE A 111 -13.57 8.13 -0.47
C ILE A 111 -13.81 8.24 -1.98
N HIS A 112 -13.69 9.46 -2.51
CA HIS A 112 -13.87 9.71 -3.92
C HIS A 112 -12.79 9.00 -4.75
N LEU A 113 -11.54 9.07 -4.31
CA LEU A 113 -10.41 8.40 -4.95
C LEU A 113 -10.56 6.87 -4.91
N GLU A 114 -11.04 6.30 -3.79
CA GLU A 114 -11.33 4.87 -3.69
C GLU A 114 -12.40 4.47 -4.70
N THR A 115 -13.51 5.22 -4.75
CA THR A 115 -14.62 4.96 -5.68
C THR A 115 -14.12 5.01 -7.12
N GLN A 116 -13.25 5.96 -7.44
CA GLN A 116 -12.67 6.10 -8.77
C GLN A 116 -11.69 4.97 -9.11
N LEU A 117 -10.87 4.53 -8.16
CA LEU A 117 -9.97 3.39 -8.35
C LEU A 117 -10.77 2.10 -8.60
N ARG A 118 -11.83 1.87 -7.82
CA ARG A 118 -12.76 0.76 -8.01
C ARG A 118 -13.42 0.81 -9.39
N ASN A 119 -13.88 1.99 -9.81
CA ASN A 119 -14.45 2.18 -11.14
C ASN A 119 -13.41 1.93 -12.25
N ALA A 120 -12.17 2.39 -12.07
CA ALA A 120 -11.09 2.15 -13.02
C ALA A 120 -10.78 0.65 -13.18
N LEU A 121 -10.82 -0.10 -12.08
CA LEU A 121 -10.68 -1.55 -12.09
C LEU A 121 -11.84 -2.24 -12.84
N ILE A 122 -13.09 -1.89 -12.50
CA ILE A 122 -14.29 -2.46 -13.14
C ILE A 122 -14.30 -2.17 -14.65
N ASN A 123 -13.97 -0.94 -15.02
CA ASN A 123 -13.95 -0.50 -16.42
C ASN A 123 -12.66 -0.88 -17.16
N ARG A 124 -11.74 -1.62 -16.53
CA ARG A 124 -10.44 -2.04 -17.09
C ARG A 124 -9.62 -0.89 -17.67
N THR A 125 -9.64 0.28 -17.01
CA THR A 125 -8.86 1.47 -17.40
C THR A 125 -7.54 1.59 -16.64
N LEU A 126 -7.24 0.64 -15.75
CA LEU A 126 -5.90 0.49 -15.16
C LEU A 126 -4.97 -0.13 -16.19
N GLU A 127 -3.78 0.43 -16.36
CA GLU A 127 -2.78 -0.06 -17.30
C GLU A 127 -1.73 -0.88 -16.54
N VAL A 128 -1.33 -2.02 -17.09
CA VAL A 128 -0.15 -2.77 -16.61
C VAL A 128 0.96 -2.56 -17.61
N ARG A 129 2.09 -2.02 -17.14
CA ARG A 129 3.29 -1.83 -17.92
C ARG A 129 4.37 -2.80 -17.45
N PHE A 130 5.30 -3.13 -18.34
CA PHE A 130 6.32 -4.14 -18.13
C PHE A 130 7.70 -3.48 -18.22
N GLN A 131 8.46 -3.49 -17.14
CA GLN A 131 9.81 -2.92 -17.14
C GLN A 131 10.85 -4.04 -17.33
N PRO A 132 11.72 -3.96 -18.35
CA PRO A 132 12.63 -5.06 -18.69
C PRO A 132 13.72 -5.28 -17.64
N ILE A 133 14.03 -6.55 -17.41
CA ILE A 133 15.10 -7.03 -16.54
C ILE A 133 16.11 -7.78 -17.41
N TYR A 134 17.34 -7.25 -17.44
CA TYR A 134 18.42 -7.72 -18.29
C TYR A 134 19.30 -8.72 -17.53
N ASP A 135 19.57 -9.87 -18.15
CA ASP A 135 20.52 -10.86 -17.67
C ASP A 135 21.91 -10.50 -18.23
N ILE A 136 22.83 -10.12 -17.34
CA ILE A 136 24.18 -9.71 -17.73
C ILE A 136 24.95 -10.85 -18.39
N PRO A 137 25.04 -12.07 -17.80
CA PRO A 137 25.70 -13.20 -18.44
C PRO A 137 25.14 -13.58 -19.80
N LEU A 138 23.81 -13.61 -19.96
CA LEU A 138 23.16 -14.01 -21.21
C LEU A 138 23.04 -12.87 -22.23
N GLN A 139 23.38 -11.65 -21.83
CA GLN A 139 23.35 -10.44 -22.64
C GLN A 139 21.99 -10.17 -23.31
N ARG A 140 20.89 -10.46 -22.62
CA ARG A 140 19.53 -10.29 -23.15
C ARG A 140 18.52 -10.02 -22.04
N ILE A 141 17.36 -9.50 -22.41
CA ILE A 141 16.21 -9.41 -21.51
C ILE A 141 15.68 -10.83 -21.26
N THR A 142 15.56 -11.22 -19.99
CA THR A 142 15.01 -12.54 -19.60
C THR A 142 13.78 -12.42 -18.72
N GLY A 143 13.48 -11.22 -18.22
CA GLY A 143 12.30 -11.00 -17.42
C GLY A 143 11.77 -9.58 -17.50
N TYR A 144 10.60 -9.38 -16.90
CA TYR A 144 9.97 -8.09 -16.75
C TYR A 144 9.37 -7.95 -15.36
N GLU A 145 9.26 -6.73 -14.87
CA GLU A 145 8.41 -6.40 -13.71
C GLU A 145 7.09 -5.81 -14.19
N ALA A 146 5.97 -6.35 -13.71
CA ALA A 146 4.63 -5.84 -13.98
C ALA A 146 4.30 -4.70 -13.01
N LEU A 147 4.17 -3.50 -13.58
CA LEU A 147 3.98 -2.25 -12.88
C LEU A 147 2.64 -1.63 -13.25
N ILE A 148 1.73 -1.60 -12.28
CA ILE A 148 0.41 -0.99 -12.47
C ILE A 148 0.52 0.54 -12.57
N ARG A 149 -0.25 1.12 -13.48
CA ARG A 149 -0.35 2.55 -13.74
C ARG A 149 -1.81 2.95 -13.77
N TRP A 150 -2.10 4.06 -13.09
CA TRP A 150 -3.43 4.63 -13.07
C TRP A 150 -3.42 6.04 -13.60
N SER A 151 -4.18 6.27 -14.66
CA SER A 151 -4.46 7.61 -15.18
C SER A 151 -5.87 8.01 -14.77
N HIS A 152 -5.97 9.03 -13.93
CA HIS A 152 -7.23 9.59 -13.50
C HIS A 152 -7.81 10.52 -14.57
N PRO A 153 -9.12 10.45 -14.90
CA PRO A 153 -9.72 11.24 -15.96
C PRO A 153 -9.50 12.75 -15.84
N SER A 154 -9.50 13.30 -14.61
CA SER A 154 -9.30 14.73 -14.38
C SER A 154 -7.94 15.11 -13.79
N ARG A 155 -7.22 14.17 -13.14
CA ARG A 155 -5.93 14.46 -12.46
C ARG A 155 -4.73 14.04 -13.33
N GLY A 156 -4.96 13.30 -14.41
CA GLY A 156 -3.88 12.67 -15.16
C GLY A 156 -3.24 11.51 -14.38
N PRO A 157 -1.95 11.20 -14.62
CA PRO A 157 -1.26 10.11 -13.94
C PRO A 157 -1.27 10.26 -12.42
N VAL A 158 -1.71 9.23 -11.71
CA VAL A 158 -1.68 9.14 -10.25
C VAL A 158 -0.46 8.31 -9.83
N SER A 159 0.24 8.78 -8.79
CA SER A 159 1.43 8.09 -8.28
C SER A 159 1.08 6.67 -7.79
N PRO A 160 1.84 5.63 -8.18
CA PRO A 160 1.71 4.28 -7.63
C PRO A 160 1.73 4.25 -6.09
N ALA A 161 2.62 5.02 -5.46
CA ALA A 161 2.69 5.09 -4.00
C ALA A 161 1.39 5.62 -3.37
N GLU A 162 0.67 6.52 -4.04
CA GLU A 162 -0.61 7.08 -3.53
C GLU A 162 -1.74 6.05 -3.63
N PHE A 163 -1.94 5.45 -4.81
CA PHE A 163 -3.11 4.58 -5.01
C PHE A 163 -2.89 3.15 -4.53
N ILE A 164 -1.65 2.65 -4.44
CA ILE A 164 -1.35 1.34 -3.85
C ILE A 164 -1.63 1.38 -2.35
N ALA A 165 -1.18 2.42 -1.64
CA ALA A 165 -1.50 2.60 -0.22
C ALA A 165 -3.02 2.65 0.01
N LEU A 166 -3.74 3.41 -0.81
CA LEU A 166 -5.21 3.44 -0.76
C LEU A 166 -5.82 2.06 -1.02
N ALA A 167 -5.31 1.33 -2.02
CA ALA A 167 -5.80 -0.01 -2.36
C ALA A 167 -5.58 -1.01 -1.21
N GLU A 168 -4.44 -0.92 -0.53
CA GLU A 168 -4.12 -1.75 0.63
C GLU A 168 -5.04 -1.44 1.81
N GLU A 169 -5.27 -0.16 2.14
CA GLU A 169 -6.16 0.24 3.22
C GLU A 169 -7.61 -0.20 2.98
N THR A 170 -8.06 -0.16 1.72
CA THR A 170 -9.45 -0.45 1.31
C THR A 170 -9.67 -1.89 0.84
N SER A 171 -8.65 -2.74 0.90
CA SER A 171 -8.66 -4.13 0.37
C SER A 171 -8.88 -4.24 -1.14
N LEU A 172 -8.93 -3.13 -1.87
CA LEU A 172 -8.95 -3.12 -3.34
C LEU A 172 -7.66 -3.70 -3.94
N ILE A 173 -6.58 -3.80 -3.15
CA ILE A 173 -5.33 -4.42 -3.58
C ILE A 173 -5.52 -5.90 -3.97
N VAL A 174 -6.49 -6.60 -3.38
CA VAL A 174 -6.81 -8.00 -3.70
C VAL A 174 -7.36 -8.15 -5.13
N PRO A 175 -8.48 -7.50 -5.50
CA PRO A 175 -8.98 -7.59 -6.87
C PRO A 175 -8.06 -6.89 -7.89
N ILE A 176 -7.27 -5.89 -7.49
CA ILE A 176 -6.22 -5.32 -8.35
C ILE A 176 -5.13 -6.36 -8.64
N GLY A 177 -4.68 -7.11 -7.65
CA GLY A 177 -3.71 -8.20 -7.84
C GLY A 177 -4.20 -9.24 -8.83
N GLN A 178 -5.46 -9.66 -8.70
CA GLN A 178 -6.08 -10.58 -9.66
C GLN A 178 -6.10 -9.99 -11.08
N TYR A 179 -6.45 -8.71 -11.21
CA TYR A 179 -6.42 -8.03 -12.50
C TYR A 179 -5.01 -7.99 -13.10
N VAL A 180 -3.97 -7.72 -12.30
CA VAL A 180 -2.58 -7.72 -12.75
C VAL A 180 -2.16 -9.11 -13.22
N LEU A 181 -2.48 -10.18 -12.49
CA LEU A 181 -2.18 -11.54 -12.92
C LEU A 181 -2.81 -11.90 -14.26
N GLU A 182 -4.08 -11.52 -14.47
CA GLU A 182 -4.74 -11.74 -15.75
C GLU A 182 -4.00 -11.04 -16.89
N ARG A 183 -3.60 -9.77 -16.70
CA ARG A 183 -2.84 -9.02 -17.72
C ARG A 183 -1.45 -9.62 -17.98
N VAL A 184 -0.80 -10.14 -16.93
CA VAL A 184 0.49 -10.83 -17.05
C VAL A 184 0.36 -12.14 -17.83
N ALA A 185 -0.66 -12.96 -17.52
CA ALA A 185 -0.92 -14.18 -18.26
C ALA A 185 -1.25 -13.91 -19.72
N GLU A 186 -2.07 -12.88 -20.00
CA GLU A 186 -2.36 -12.43 -21.36
C GLU A 186 -1.12 -11.95 -22.11
N ALA A 187 -0.21 -11.21 -21.45
CA ALA A 187 1.04 -10.76 -22.05
C ALA A 187 1.94 -11.95 -22.45
N LEU A 188 2.09 -12.94 -21.57
CA LEU A 188 2.87 -14.15 -21.82
C LEU A 188 2.27 -15.01 -22.94
N VAL A 189 0.95 -15.17 -22.96
CA VAL A 189 0.24 -15.86 -24.06
C VAL A 189 0.46 -15.13 -25.37
N ALA A 190 0.33 -13.80 -25.39
CA ALA A 190 0.52 -13.04 -26.60
C ALA A 190 1.96 -13.16 -27.14
N LEU A 191 2.97 -13.16 -26.27
CA LEU A 191 4.36 -13.42 -26.66
C LEU A 191 4.54 -14.80 -27.29
N ARG A 192 3.98 -15.83 -26.65
CA ARG A 192 4.02 -17.20 -27.15
C ARG A 192 3.40 -17.30 -28.54
N ASP A 193 2.22 -16.70 -28.70
CA ASP A 193 1.44 -16.77 -29.94
C ASP A 193 2.10 -15.95 -31.07
N GLN A 194 2.95 -14.97 -30.74
CA GLN A 194 3.84 -14.28 -31.68
C GLN A 194 5.12 -15.06 -32.04
N GLY A 195 5.31 -16.26 -31.48
CA GLY A 195 6.43 -17.14 -31.80
C GLY A 195 7.72 -16.87 -31.03
N VAL A 196 7.65 -16.17 -29.89
CA VAL A 196 8.81 -16.00 -29.00
C VAL A 196 9.21 -17.36 -28.43
N ALA A 197 10.38 -17.86 -28.84
CA ALA A 197 10.82 -19.23 -28.56
C ALA A 197 11.07 -19.50 -27.07
N GLU A 198 11.60 -18.51 -26.35
CA GLU A 198 11.83 -18.59 -24.91
C GLU A 198 11.10 -17.43 -24.24
N LEU A 199 10.02 -17.75 -23.53
CA LEU A 199 9.22 -16.74 -22.86
C LEU A 199 10.00 -16.14 -21.68
N PRO A 200 9.99 -14.80 -21.53
CA PRO A 200 10.51 -14.18 -20.33
C PRO A 200 9.63 -14.53 -19.14
N TRP A 201 10.21 -14.48 -17.93
CA TRP A 201 9.41 -14.49 -16.71
C TRP A 201 8.90 -13.07 -16.40
N ILE A 202 7.76 -12.95 -15.73
CA ILE A 202 7.19 -11.66 -15.33
C ILE A 202 6.97 -11.66 -13.82
N ALA A 203 7.58 -10.71 -13.12
CA ALA A 203 7.42 -10.50 -11.70
C ALA A 203 6.20 -9.64 -11.38
N VAL A 204 5.47 -10.01 -10.33
CA VAL A 204 4.27 -9.33 -9.85
C VAL A 204 4.44 -8.99 -8.39
N ASN A 205 4.31 -7.71 -8.07
CA ASN A 205 4.30 -7.19 -6.72
C ASN A 205 3.07 -7.69 -5.94
N VAL A 206 3.30 -8.24 -4.75
CA VAL A 206 2.23 -8.73 -3.88
C VAL A 206 2.36 -8.14 -2.49
N SER A 207 1.29 -7.47 -2.05
CA SER A 207 1.19 -6.90 -0.70
C SER A 207 0.96 -7.96 0.38
N GLY A 208 1.30 -7.62 1.62
CA GLY A 208 1.00 -8.46 2.79
C GLY A 208 -0.49 -8.79 2.95
N ARG A 209 -1.36 -7.86 2.54
CA ARG A 209 -2.81 -8.02 2.63
C ARG A 209 -3.33 -9.07 1.64
N GLN A 210 -2.81 -9.08 0.42
CA GLN A 210 -3.12 -10.11 -0.58
C GLN A 210 -2.75 -11.50 -0.10
N PHE A 211 -1.65 -11.65 0.64
CA PHE A 211 -1.28 -12.92 1.26
C PHE A 211 -2.12 -13.31 2.47
N ALA A 212 -2.73 -12.34 3.16
CA ALA A 212 -3.58 -12.63 4.32
C ALA A 212 -4.99 -13.02 3.92
N GLU A 213 -5.55 -12.37 2.90
CA GLU A 213 -6.96 -12.47 2.54
C GLU A 213 -7.23 -13.42 1.37
N LEU A 214 -6.24 -13.67 0.51
CA LEU A 214 -6.37 -14.54 -0.66
C LEU A 214 -5.28 -15.63 -0.65
N ASP A 215 -5.59 -16.80 -1.17
CA ASP A 215 -4.56 -17.76 -1.58
C ASP A 215 -3.92 -17.29 -2.90
N MET A 216 -3.15 -16.21 -2.81
CA MET A 216 -2.54 -15.55 -3.95
C MET A 216 -1.65 -16.50 -4.76
N LEU A 217 -1.00 -17.46 -4.12
CA LEU A 217 -0.22 -18.52 -4.77
C LEU A 217 -1.11 -19.38 -5.67
N ALA A 218 -2.24 -19.85 -5.12
CA ALA A 218 -3.22 -20.60 -5.90
C ALA A 218 -3.78 -19.78 -7.07
N ALA A 219 -3.94 -18.46 -6.90
CA ALA A 219 -4.35 -17.56 -7.98
C ALA A 219 -3.30 -17.47 -9.09
N VAL A 220 -2.00 -17.31 -8.75
CA VAL A 220 -0.89 -17.34 -9.73
C VAL A 220 -0.90 -18.65 -10.50
N ARG A 221 -0.92 -19.78 -9.76
CA ARG A 221 -0.92 -21.11 -10.36
C ARG A 221 -2.13 -21.32 -11.26
N SER A 222 -3.32 -20.94 -10.82
CA SER A 222 -4.54 -21.05 -11.61
C SER A 222 -4.48 -20.20 -12.88
N ALA A 223 -3.99 -18.97 -12.80
CA ALA A 223 -3.85 -18.08 -13.95
C ALA A 223 -2.85 -18.65 -14.98
N ALA A 224 -1.69 -19.12 -14.52
CA ALA A 224 -0.68 -19.74 -15.38
C ALA A 224 -1.23 -21.00 -16.07
N LEU A 225 -1.81 -21.93 -15.31
CA LEU A 225 -2.33 -23.19 -15.85
C LEU A 225 -3.51 -22.99 -16.80
N ALA A 226 -4.43 -22.06 -16.50
CA ALA A 226 -5.54 -21.73 -17.39
C ALA A 226 -5.07 -21.15 -18.74
N ALA A 227 -3.92 -20.48 -18.75
CA ALA A 227 -3.28 -19.93 -19.94
C ALA A 227 -2.34 -20.93 -20.66
N GLY A 228 -2.18 -22.15 -20.13
CA GLY A 228 -1.22 -23.12 -20.65
C GLY A 228 0.24 -22.69 -20.47
N LEU A 229 0.53 -21.92 -19.43
CA LEU A 229 1.85 -21.42 -19.06
C LEU A 229 2.42 -22.22 -17.89
N GLU A 230 3.75 -22.29 -17.83
CA GLU A 230 4.43 -22.84 -16.65
C GLU A 230 4.38 -21.82 -15.49
N PRO A 231 4.02 -22.22 -14.25
CA PRO A 231 3.94 -21.29 -13.12
C PRO A 231 5.23 -20.49 -12.86
N ARG A 232 6.41 -21.04 -13.18
CA ARG A 232 7.71 -20.36 -13.03
C ARG A 232 7.87 -19.11 -13.89
N LEU A 233 7.03 -18.94 -14.93
CA LEU A 233 7.02 -17.73 -15.75
C LEU A 233 6.37 -16.54 -15.02
N ILE A 234 5.69 -16.77 -13.90
CA ILE A 234 5.16 -15.70 -13.06
C ILE A 234 5.91 -15.75 -11.74
N LYS A 235 6.71 -14.70 -11.46
CA LYS A 235 7.41 -14.54 -10.19
C LYS A 235 6.60 -13.65 -9.26
N ILE A 236 6.70 -13.89 -7.96
CA ILE A 236 6.07 -13.04 -6.96
C ILE A 236 7.15 -12.22 -6.26
N GLU A 237 6.92 -10.91 -6.15
CA GLU A 237 7.75 -9.99 -5.39
C GLU A 237 7.06 -9.66 -4.06
N VAL A 238 7.81 -9.78 -2.97
CA VAL A 238 7.34 -9.52 -1.60
C VAL A 238 8.23 -8.47 -0.95
N THR A 239 7.63 -7.49 -0.27
CA THR A 239 8.40 -6.44 0.39
C THR A 239 9.14 -6.96 1.62
N GLU A 240 10.25 -6.31 1.97
CA GLU A 240 11.04 -6.62 3.15
C GLU A 240 10.22 -6.63 4.45
N SER A 241 9.19 -5.79 4.54
CA SER A 241 8.31 -5.69 5.72
C SER A 241 7.62 -7.01 6.09
N LEU A 242 7.41 -7.91 5.12
CA LEU A 242 6.81 -9.22 5.35
C LEU A 242 7.75 -10.22 6.03
N THR A 243 9.05 -9.92 6.06
CA THR A 243 10.06 -10.77 6.70
C THR A 243 10.06 -10.66 8.24
N VAL A 244 9.28 -9.73 8.81
CA VAL A 244 9.10 -9.61 10.26
C VAL A 244 8.46 -10.87 10.86
N ASP A 245 7.55 -11.52 10.14
CA ASP A 245 6.96 -12.81 10.51
C ASP A 245 7.61 -13.95 9.70
N ILE A 246 8.77 -14.39 10.18
CA ILE A 246 9.67 -15.34 9.50
C ILE A 246 8.98 -16.67 9.21
N GLU A 247 8.21 -17.21 10.15
CA GLU A 247 7.56 -18.51 9.96
C GLU A 247 6.47 -18.44 8.90
N ARG A 248 5.72 -17.32 8.89
CA ARG A 248 4.71 -17.08 7.87
C ARG A 248 5.33 -16.94 6.48
N ILE A 249 6.38 -16.13 6.33
CA ILE A 249 7.04 -15.96 5.03
C ILE A 249 7.79 -17.22 4.58
N ARG A 250 8.40 -17.98 5.50
CA ARG A 250 9.04 -19.27 5.18
C ARG A 250 8.04 -20.27 4.64
N THR A 251 6.91 -20.44 5.33
CA THR A 251 5.81 -21.33 4.88
C THR A 251 5.30 -20.91 3.51
N LEU A 252 5.25 -19.61 3.24
CA LEU A 252 4.83 -19.08 1.95
C LEU A 252 5.81 -19.43 0.83
N ILE A 253 7.11 -19.21 1.04
CA ILE A 253 8.14 -19.55 0.04
C ILE A 253 8.10 -21.05 -0.25
N GLU A 254 8.01 -21.90 0.78
CA GLU A 254 7.92 -23.35 0.63
C GLU A 254 6.68 -23.77 -0.18
N ARG A 255 5.53 -23.15 0.08
CA ARG A 255 4.31 -23.40 -0.70
C ARG A 255 4.44 -22.91 -2.15
N ALA A 256 5.00 -21.73 -2.36
CA ALA A 256 5.22 -21.18 -3.70
C ALA A 256 6.11 -22.11 -4.53
N HIS A 257 7.21 -22.57 -3.96
CA HIS A 257 8.12 -23.54 -4.58
C HIS A 257 7.44 -24.87 -4.88
N ALA A 258 6.60 -25.39 -3.97
CA ALA A 258 5.81 -26.59 -4.22
C ALA A 258 4.82 -26.44 -5.39
N GLU A 259 4.37 -25.21 -5.65
CA GLU A 259 3.51 -24.85 -6.77
C GLU A 259 4.28 -24.45 -8.05
N GLY A 260 5.63 -24.45 -8.00
CA GLY A 260 6.50 -24.06 -9.11
C GLY A 260 6.58 -22.56 -9.35
N VAL A 261 6.18 -21.74 -8.37
CA VAL A 261 6.23 -20.28 -8.39
C VAL A 261 7.49 -19.80 -7.68
N MET A 262 8.23 -18.89 -8.33
CA MET A 262 9.43 -18.29 -7.76
C MET A 262 9.09 -17.05 -6.93
N VAL A 263 9.85 -16.82 -5.85
CA VAL A 263 9.64 -15.71 -4.92
C VAL A 263 10.89 -14.84 -4.85
N SER A 264 10.70 -13.54 -5.04
CA SER A 264 11.74 -12.52 -4.96
C SER A 264 11.49 -11.60 -3.77
N LEU A 265 12.55 -11.26 -3.04
CA LEU A 265 12.51 -10.22 -2.01
C LEU A 265 12.71 -8.85 -2.68
N ASP A 266 11.80 -7.93 -2.41
CA ASP A 266 11.82 -6.56 -2.96
C ASP A 266 12.26 -5.51 -1.93
N ASP A 267 12.72 -4.35 -2.42
CA ASP A 267 13.13 -3.18 -1.62
C ASP A 267 14.26 -3.46 -0.60
N PHE A 268 15.15 -4.42 -0.88
CA PHE A 268 16.16 -4.84 0.08
C PHE A 268 17.12 -3.69 0.47
N GLY A 269 17.16 -3.39 1.77
CA GLY A 269 18.06 -2.40 2.37
C GLY A 269 17.47 -1.01 2.56
N THR A 270 16.16 -0.84 2.29
CA THR A 270 15.41 0.40 2.60
C THR A 270 14.76 0.38 3.99
N GLY A 271 14.68 -0.80 4.63
CA GLY A 271 14.08 -1.03 5.94
C GLY A 271 15.03 -1.61 6.99
N PHE A 272 14.47 -2.06 8.13
CA PHE A 272 15.22 -2.82 9.14
C PHE A 272 15.45 -4.25 8.66
N SER A 273 16.46 -4.43 7.81
CA SER A 273 16.78 -5.76 7.30
C SER A 273 17.28 -6.63 8.44
N ASN A 274 16.44 -7.55 8.90
CA ASN A 274 16.85 -8.56 9.87
C ASN A 274 17.66 -9.64 9.15
N LEU A 275 18.84 -9.25 8.67
CA LEU A 275 19.85 -10.09 7.99
C LEU A 275 20.06 -11.42 8.71
N GLY A 276 19.93 -11.43 10.04
CA GLY A 276 20.04 -12.63 10.88
C GLY A 276 19.06 -13.75 10.52
N HIS A 277 18.00 -13.49 9.77
CA HIS A 277 17.00 -14.51 9.40
C HIS A 277 16.91 -14.80 7.91
N LEU A 278 17.59 -14.02 7.06
CA LEU A 278 17.54 -14.21 5.62
C LEU A 278 18.05 -15.59 5.20
N HIS A 279 19.03 -16.15 5.93
CA HIS A 279 19.53 -17.52 5.71
C HIS A 279 18.48 -18.63 5.87
N LYS A 280 17.34 -18.34 6.50
CA LYS A 280 16.21 -19.29 6.66
C LYS A 280 15.20 -19.20 5.53
N LEU A 281 15.31 -18.18 4.68
CA LEU A 281 14.34 -17.84 3.65
C LEU A 281 14.97 -18.12 2.28
N ARG A 282 14.45 -19.12 1.57
CA ARG A 282 14.96 -19.56 0.27
C ARG A 282 14.39 -18.72 -0.85
N PHE A 283 14.69 -17.42 -0.88
CA PHE A 283 14.30 -16.58 -2.01
C PHE A 283 15.05 -16.99 -3.28
N ASP A 284 14.38 -16.91 -4.43
CA ASP A 284 14.99 -17.15 -5.72
C ASP A 284 15.80 -15.94 -6.19
N SER A 285 15.33 -14.74 -5.85
CA SER A 285 16.04 -13.50 -6.13
C SER A 285 15.84 -12.44 -5.05
N ILE A 286 16.77 -11.50 -4.98
CA ILE A 286 16.73 -10.34 -4.08
C ILE A 286 16.96 -9.08 -4.92
N LYS A 287 16.06 -8.10 -4.79
CA LYS A 287 16.14 -6.82 -5.50
C LYS A 287 16.84 -5.79 -4.61
N LEU A 288 17.97 -5.27 -5.10
CA LEU A 288 18.73 -4.21 -4.44
C LEU A 288 18.16 -2.85 -4.85
N ASP A 289 17.68 -2.10 -3.87
CA ASP A 289 17.06 -0.78 -4.09
C ASP A 289 17.98 0.20 -4.83
N GLN A 290 17.36 1.00 -5.69
CA GLN A 290 18.01 2.03 -6.51
C GLN A 290 18.84 3.04 -5.72
N GLY A 291 18.55 3.27 -4.43
CA GLY A 291 19.32 4.16 -3.56
C GLY A 291 20.78 3.71 -3.44
N PHE A 292 21.03 2.41 -3.33
CA PHE A 292 22.39 1.85 -3.32
C PHE A 292 23.08 2.03 -4.67
N VAL A 293 22.41 1.67 -5.76
CA VAL A 293 22.95 1.73 -7.13
C VAL A 293 23.29 3.17 -7.54
N ARG A 294 22.49 4.15 -7.12
CA ARG A 294 22.78 5.58 -7.35
C ARG A 294 24.02 6.05 -6.60
N GLN A 295 24.25 5.57 -5.38
CA GLN A 295 25.34 6.04 -4.52
C GLN A 295 26.64 5.24 -4.67
N MET A 296 26.61 4.02 -5.22
CA MET A 296 27.76 3.10 -5.18
C MET A 296 29.01 3.67 -5.87
N LEU A 297 28.88 4.44 -6.96
CA LEU A 297 30.03 5.02 -7.66
C LEU A 297 30.54 6.32 -7.01
N LEU A 298 29.71 6.97 -6.19
CA LEU A 298 30.01 8.25 -5.57
C LEU A 298 30.61 8.08 -4.16
N ALA A 299 30.24 7.00 -3.47
CA ALA A 299 30.64 6.72 -2.10
C ALA A 299 31.36 5.37 -1.99
N PRO A 300 32.69 5.34 -1.72
CA PRO A 300 33.45 4.09 -1.58
C PRO A 300 32.89 3.14 -0.51
N ARG A 301 32.28 3.69 0.55
CA ARG A 301 31.59 2.90 1.58
C ARG A 301 30.32 2.24 1.03
N CYS A 302 29.55 2.93 0.19
CA CYS A 302 28.37 2.35 -0.47
C CYS A 302 28.80 1.23 -1.43
N MET A 303 29.85 1.44 -2.23
CA MET A 303 30.45 0.39 -3.07
C MET A 303 30.80 -0.87 -2.27
N ALA A 304 31.42 -0.70 -1.10
CA ALA A 304 31.77 -1.84 -0.24
C ALA A 304 30.52 -2.57 0.28
N ILE A 305 29.45 -1.85 0.61
CA ILE A 305 28.16 -2.43 1.00
C ILE A 305 27.56 -3.23 -0.16
N VAL A 306 27.45 -2.64 -1.36
CA VAL A 306 26.92 -3.32 -2.55
C VAL A 306 27.69 -4.61 -2.86
N LYS A 307 29.03 -4.58 -2.82
CA LYS A 307 29.87 -5.78 -2.99
C LYS A 307 29.54 -6.87 -1.96
N THR A 308 29.35 -6.47 -0.70
CA THR A 308 29.04 -7.38 0.39
C THR A 308 27.66 -7.99 0.22
N ILE A 309 26.67 -7.19 -0.20
CA ILE A 309 25.31 -7.67 -0.49
C ILE A 309 25.34 -8.69 -1.63
N ILE A 310 26.01 -8.39 -2.75
CA ILE A 310 26.12 -9.33 -3.89
C ILE A 310 26.75 -10.66 -3.43
N ALA A 311 27.87 -10.60 -2.72
CA ALA A 311 28.54 -11.80 -2.22
C ALA A 311 27.65 -12.61 -1.25
N MET A 312 26.90 -11.92 -0.38
CA MET A 312 25.96 -12.55 0.54
C MET A 312 24.82 -13.24 -0.22
N VAL A 313 24.20 -12.58 -1.20
CA VAL A 313 23.11 -13.13 -2.00
C VAL A 313 23.55 -14.38 -2.77
N HIS A 314 24.77 -14.38 -3.34
CA HIS A 314 25.35 -15.58 -3.92
C HIS A 314 25.55 -16.70 -2.90
N GLY A 315 25.99 -16.38 -1.67
CA GLY A 315 26.13 -17.34 -0.58
C GLY A 315 24.80 -17.92 -0.09
N LEU A 316 23.68 -17.25 -0.38
CA LEU A 316 22.31 -17.72 -0.11
C LEU A 316 21.73 -18.54 -1.27
N GLU A 317 22.50 -18.79 -2.34
CA GLU A 317 22.04 -19.47 -3.56
C GLU A 317 20.88 -18.74 -4.26
N ALA A 318 20.79 -17.42 -4.10
CA ALA A 318 19.81 -16.56 -4.73
C ALA A 318 20.48 -15.66 -5.79
N ASP A 319 19.68 -15.16 -6.73
CA ASP A 319 20.13 -14.18 -7.72
C ASP A 319 19.93 -12.75 -7.21
N LEU A 320 20.84 -11.82 -7.54
CA LEU A 320 20.63 -10.40 -7.29
C LEU A 320 20.08 -9.69 -8.54
N ILE A 321 19.06 -8.86 -8.35
CA ILE A 321 18.55 -7.89 -9.32
C ILE A 321 18.90 -6.49 -8.80
N ALA A 322 19.77 -5.74 -9.49
CA ALA A 322 20.08 -4.37 -9.10
C ALA A 322 19.17 -3.37 -9.83
N GLU A 323 18.46 -2.52 -9.08
CA GLU A 323 17.49 -1.58 -9.62
C GLU A 323 18.05 -0.17 -9.85
N GLY A 324 17.37 0.61 -10.68
CA GLY A 324 17.74 2.01 -10.92
C GLY A 324 19.08 2.18 -11.64
N VAL A 325 19.48 1.21 -12.47
CA VAL A 325 20.67 1.34 -13.32
C VAL A 325 20.38 2.31 -14.47
N GLU A 326 21.07 3.45 -14.48
CA GLU A 326 20.82 4.56 -15.42
C GLU A 326 22.03 4.84 -16.33
N THR A 327 23.24 4.37 -15.97
CA THR A 327 24.48 4.68 -16.70
C THR A 327 25.32 3.44 -17.00
N GLN A 328 26.08 3.48 -18.10
CA GLN A 328 27.01 2.40 -18.46
C GLN A 328 28.04 2.13 -17.36
N ALA A 329 28.53 3.16 -16.67
CA ALA A 329 29.47 2.99 -15.56
C ALA A 329 28.87 2.18 -14.40
N GLN A 330 27.57 2.33 -14.11
CA GLN A 330 26.89 1.51 -13.11
C GLN A 330 26.76 0.05 -13.58
N PHE A 331 26.39 -0.16 -14.84
CA PHE A 331 26.37 -1.48 -15.47
C PHE A 331 27.73 -2.18 -15.34
N ASP A 332 28.80 -1.52 -15.77
CA ASP A 332 30.15 -2.10 -15.81
C ASP A 332 30.62 -2.48 -14.39
N ALA A 333 30.31 -1.64 -13.40
CA ALA A 333 30.61 -1.94 -12.00
C ALA A 333 29.82 -3.15 -11.48
N LEU A 334 28.51 -3.24 -11.76
CA LEU A 334 27.66 -4.36 -11.35
C LEU A 334 28.08 -5.67 -12.03
N ALA A 335 28.42 -5.62 -13.32
CA ALA A 335 28.95 -6.74 -14.08
C ALA A 335 30.29 -7.23 -13.49
N ALA A 336 31.20 -6.31 -13.15
CA ALA A 336 32.47 -6.65 -12.50
C ALA A 336 32.28 -7.27 -11.10
N MET A 337 31.18 -6.97 -10.42
CA MET A 337 30.80 -7.59 -9.15
C MET A 337 30.00 -8.90 -9.33
N GLN A 338 29.81 -9.36 -10.57
CA GLN A 338 29.06 -10.57 -10.90
C GLN A 338 27.56 -10.50 -10.52
N CYS A 339 26.97 -9.31 -10.51
CA CYS A 339 25.53 -9.17 -10.43
C CYS A 339 24.88 -9.87 -11.64
N ARG A 340 23.85 -10.70 -11.40
CA ARG A 340 23.21 -11.46 -12.49
C ARG A 340 22.24 -10.60 -13.29
N TYR A 341 21.36 -9.89 -12.60
CA TYR A 341 20.27 -9.15 -13.21
C TYR A 341 20.37 -7.66 -12.91
N ILE A 342 19.91 -6.85 -13.86
CA ILE A 342 19.77 -5.41 -13.69
C ILE A 342 18.46 -4.91 -14.28
N GLN A 343 17.94 -3.85 -13.69
CA GLN A 343 16.75 -3.15 -14.13
C GLN A 343 16.98 -1.64 -13.99
N GLY A 344 16.50 -0.87 -14.96
CA GLY A 344 16.61 0.59 -14.91
C GLY A 344 16.55 1.24 -16.29
N TYR A 345 16.60 2.57 -16.31
CA TYR A 345 16.43 3.35 -17.55
C TYR A 345 17.53 3.13 -18.58
N LEU A 346 18.69 2.58 -18.18
CA LEU A 346 19.72 2.14 -19.13
C LEU A 346 19.19 1.00 -20.02
N ILE A 347 18.38 0.10 -19.47
CA ILE A 347 17.81 -1.05 -20.19
C ILE A 347 16.49 -0.67 -20.85
N GLY A 348 15.59 -0.05 -20.09
CA GLY A 348 14.29 0.36 -20.59
C GLY A 348 13.37 0.87 -19.49
N LYS A 349 12.45 1.74 -19.88
CA LYS A 349 11.35 2.19 -19.01
C LYS A 349 10.25 1.12 -18.98
N ALA A 350 9.29 1.26 -18.07
CA ALA A 350 8.07 0.47 -18.08
C ALA A 350 7.29 0.70 -19.39
N GLN A 351 7.12 -0.38 -20.16
CA GLN A 351 6.57 -0.38 -21.52
C GLN A 351 5.17 -1.00 -21.56
N SER A 352 4.38 -0.60 -22.54
CA SER A 352 3.10 -1.24 -22.88
C SER A 352 3.32 -2.62 -23.51
N LEU A 353 2.28 -3.45 -23.56
CA LEU A 353 2.37 -4.77 -24.19
C LEU A 353 2.81 -4.72 -25.68
N PRO A 354 2.31 -3.79 -26.53
CA PRO A 354 2.81 -3.65 -27.90
C PRO A 354 4.30 -3.34 -27.99
N GLU A 355 4.81 -2.48 -27.11
CA GLU A 355 6.24 -2.15 -27.05
C GLU A 355 7.07 -3.33 -26.55
N LEU A 356 6.53 -4.14 -25.65
CA LEU A 356 7.17 -5.36 -25.18
C LEU A 356 7.40 -6.35 -26.33
N PHE A 357 6.46 -6.49 -27.28
CA PHE A 357 6.68 -7.33 -28.47
C PHE A 357 7.85 -6.84 -29.33
N ALA A 358 8.01 -5.54 -29.49
CA ALA A 358 9.07 -4.96 -30.31
C ALA A 358 10.48 -5.32 -29.78
N ASN A 359 10.62 -5.63 -28.48
CA ASN A 359 11.90 -6.06 -27.91
C ASN A 359 12.24 -7.54 -28.20
N HIS A 360 11.25 -8.35 -28.58
CA HIS A 360 11.40 -9.80 -28.78
C HIS A 360 11.32 -10.23 -30.24
N LEU A 361 10.96 -9.31 -31.14
CA LEU A 361 11.00 -9.54 -32.58
C LEU A 361 12.40 -9.21 -33.12
N PRO A 362 12.93 -9.99 -34.09
CA PRO A 362 14.27 -9.83 -34.66
C PRO A 362 14.46 -8.55 -35.48
#